data_AF-A0AAW7Q9B0-F1
#
_entry.id   AF-A0AAW7Q9B0-F1
#
_cell.length_a   1.000
_cell.length_b   1.000
_cell.length_c   1.000
_cell.angle_alpha   90.00
_cell.angle_beta   90.00
_cell.angle_gamma   90.00
#
_symmetry.space_group_name_H-M   'P 1'
#
loop_
_entity.id
_entity.type
_entity.pdbx_description
1 polymer ?
#
loop_
_entity_poly.entity_id
_entity_poly.type
_entity_poly.pdbx_seq_one_letter_code
_entity_poly.pdbx_strand_id
1 'polypeptide(L)'
;MIKSLKLKGLLLVTCATFVFTGCSSKSEQEYNKPALYWYNKMMKQIAYGDLDEADDTYTSLESEHRNSPYIPTAIMILVNAHIEEEEYALANFYLDEYIKKFGLSKDIDYARYLKIKANFLGFKYQFRDQQLIDDTLSQIQEFKEKYKNSPYMPLVDTINSRLYMSKASFDQEISELYTRRDKPLGTEFYEEKVRGSWVDSSEIEPVKVPFYRSIFE
;
A
#
# COMPACT_ATOMS: atom_id res chain seq x y z
N MET A 1 -1.46 50.33 36.18
CA MET A 1 -2.54 49.64 35.44
C MET A 1 -2.68 50.03 33.97
N ILE A 2 -2.50 51.30 33.58
CA ILE A 2 -2.73 51.73 32.17
C ILE A 2 -1.68 51.21 31.17
N LYS A 3 -0.41 51.05 31.58
CA LYS A 3 0.66 50.51 30.70
C LYS A 3 0.51 49.01 30.37
N SER A 4 -0.02 48.20 31.30
CA SER A 4 -0.23 46.76 31.06
C SER A 4 -1.44 46.48 30.15
N LEU A 5 -2.46 47.35 30.15
CA LEU A 5 -3.56 47.27 29.18
C LEU A 5 -3.08 47.54 27.75
N LYS A 6 -2.18 48.51 27.55
CA LYS A 6 -1.62 48.82 26.22
C LYS A 6 -0.76 47.69 25.66
N LEU A 7 0.00 47.00 26.51
CA LEU A 7 0.83 45.86 26.10
C LEU A 7 -0.01 44.62 25.78
N LYS A 8 -1.08 44.35 26.56
CA LYS A 8 -2.05 43.29 26.28
C LYS A 8 -2.84 43.55 24.99
N GLY A 9 -3.24 44.81 24.75
CA GLY A 9 -3.89 45.21 23.51
C GLY A 9 -2.97 45.06 22.29
N LEU A 10 -1.69 45.42 22.41
CA LEU A 10 -0.71 45.22 21.35
C LEU A 10 -0.53 43.72 21.03
N LEU A 11 -0.35 42.88 22.05
CA LEU A 11 -0.21 41.43 21.89
C LEU A 11 -1.44 40.78 21.23
N LEU A 12 -2.63 41.26 21.56
CA LEU A 12 -3.90 40.77 21.00
C LEU A 12 -4.06 41.18 19.52
N VAL A 13 -3.60 42.38 19.14
CA VAL A 13 -3.57 42.83 17.74
C VAL A 13 -2.51 42.06 16.92
N THR A 14 -1.35 41.75 17.50
CA THR A 14 -0.33 40.92 16.85
C THR A 14 -0.82 39.48 16.67
N CYS A 15 -1.49 38.90 17.67
CA CYS A 15 -2.07 37.56 17.56
C CYS A 15 -3.20 37.51 16.52
N ALA A 16 -4.06 38.53 16.46
CA ALA A 16 -5.12 38.62 15.46
C ALA A 16 -4.56 38.71 14.02
N THR A 17 -3.46 39.44 13.80
CA THR A 17 -2.83 39.54 12.47
C THR A 17 -2.20 38.23 12.00
N PHE A 18 -1.70 37.38 12.91
CA PHE A 18 -1.27 36.02 12.57
C PHE A 18 -2.45 35.09 12.23
N VAL A 19 -3.61 35.25 12.89
CA VAL A 19 -4.80 34.44 12.58
C VAL A 19 -5.40 34.80 11.21
N PHE A 20 -5.34 36.07 10.79
CA PHE A 20 -5.87 36.50 9.49
C PHE A 20 -4.91 36.29 8.30
N THR A 21 -3.62 36.05 8.54
CA THR A 21 -2.66 35.69 7.48
C THR A 21 -2.58 34.19 7.22
N GLY A 22 -3.20 33.36 8.07
CA GLY A 22 -3.34 31.92 7.88
C GLY A 22 -4.45 31.49 6.90
N CYS A 23 -5.14 32.44 6.25
CA CYS A 23 -5.99 32.13 5.11
C CYS A 23 -5.09 31.74 3.92
N SER A 24 -4.80 30.45 3.82
CA SER A 24 -4.30 29.79 2.62
C SER A 24 -5.01 30.38 1.41
N SER A 25 -4.27 31.14 0.59
CA SER A 25 -4.76 31.63 -0.68
C SER A 25 -5.09 30.39 -1.51
N LYS A 26 -6.38 30.09 -1.67
CA LYS A 26 -6.82 29.08 -2.64
C LYS A 26 -6.21 29.47 -3.98
N SER A 27 -5.22 28.71 -4.44
CA SER A 27 -4.69 28.85 -5.78
C SER A 27 -5.85 28.72 -6.77
N GLU A 28 -5.85 29.55 -7.79
CA GLU A 28 -6.85 29.50 -8.85
C GLU A 28 -6.91 28.08 -9.41
N GLN A 29 -8.05 27.41 -9.30
CA GLN A 29 -8.20 26.04 -9.79
C GLN A 29 -8.09 26.08 -11.32
N GLU A 30 -7.08 25.39 -11.84
CA GLU A 30 -6.85 25.27 -13.27
C GLU A 30 -7.87 24.29 -13.87
N TYR A 31 -8.43 24.63 -15.03
CA TYR A 31 -9.38 23.78 -15.74
C TYR A 31 -9.16 23.87 -17.25
N ASN A 32 -9.72 22.89 -17.98
CA ASN A 32 -9.80 22.86 -19.43
C ASN A 32 -8.42 22.98 -20.10
N LYS A 33 -7.46 22.20 -19.58
CA LYS A 33 -6.10 22.13 -20.13
C LYS A 33 -5.96 20.87 -20.97
N PRO A 34 -5.07 20.84 -21.98
CA PRO A 34 -4.84 19.63 -22.76
C PRO A 34 -4.34 18.47 -21.89
N ALA A 35 -4.66 17.22 -22.25
CA ALA A 35 -4.20 16.04 -21.51
C ALA A 35 -2.68 16.02 -21.25
N LEU A 36 -1.87 16.43 -22.22
CA LEU A 36 -0.41 16.50 -22.09
C LEU A 36 0.04 17.51 -21.02
N TYR A 37 -0.72 18.60 -20.82
CA TYR A 37 -0.43 19.57 -19.77
C TYR A 37 -0.57 18.92 -18.40
N TRP A 38 -1.71 18.27 -18.13
CA TRP A 38 -1.97 17.60 -16.87
C TRP A 38 -0.96 16.48 -16.60
N TYR A 39 -0.66 15.66 -17.61
CA TYR A 39 0.37 14.62 -17.52
C TYR A 39 1.74 15.21 -17.14
N ASN A 40 2.20 16.25 -17.84
CA ASN A 40 3.50 16.87 -17.56
C ASN A 40 3.54 17.57 -16.19
N LYS A 41 2.40 18.12 -15.73
CA LYS A 41 2.29 18.73 -14.40
C LYS A 41 2.42 17.66 -13.30
N MET A 42 1.68 16.56 -13.44
CA MET A 42 1.78 15.39 -12.55
C MET A 42 3.21 14.87 -12.48
N MET A 43 3.90 14.72 -13.62
CA MET A 43 5.30 14.27 -13.64
C MET A 43 6.24 15.20 -12.88
N LYS A 44 6.00 16.52 -12.91
CA LYS A 44 6.82 17.48 -12.14
C LYS A 44 6.55 17.35 -10.65
N GLN A 45 5.29 17.21 -10.24
CA GLN A 45 4.92 17.05 -8.83
C GLN A 45 5.54 15.78 -8.24
N ILE A 46 5.42 14.65 -8.94
CA ILE A 46 6.09 13.40 -8.54
C ILE A 46 7.61 13.60 -8.42
N ALA A 47 8.25 14.29 -9.37
CA ALA A 47 9.68 14.56 -9.32
C ALA A 47 10.11 15.47 -8.16
N TYR A 48 9.18 16.28 -7.61
CA TYR A 48 9.41 17.09 -6.41
C TYR A 48 9.03 16.38 -5.11
N GLY A 49 8.43 15.19 -5.17
CA GLY A 49 7.91 14.45 -4.02
C GLY A 49 6.50 14.89 -3.57
N ASP A 50 5.84 15.73 -4.36
CA ASP A 50 4.50 16.27 -4.10
C ASP A 50 3.43 15.27 -4.58
N LEU A 51 3.34 14.09 -3.94
CA LEU A 51 2.45 13.00 -4.41
C LEU A 51 0.96 13.33 -4.25
N ASP A 52 0.55 13.97 -3.16
CA ASP A 52 -0.83 14.39 -2.95
C ASP A 52 -1.29 15.33 -4.10
N GLU A 53 -0.45 16.30 -4.48
CA GLU A 53 -0.73 17.19 -5.59
C GLU A 53 -0.69 16.47 -6.96
N ALA A 54 0.12 15.43 -7.09
CA ALA A 54 0.16 14.60 -8.28
C ALA A 54 -1.15 13.79 -8.44
N ASP A 55 -1.72 13.28 -7.35
CA ASP A 55 -3.00 12.58 -7.32
C ASP A 55 -4.17 13.49 -7.72
N ASP A 56 -4.21 14.71 -7.19
CA ASP A 56 -5.18 15.73 -7.58
C ASP A 56 -5.05 16.08 -9.07
N THR A 57 -3.82 16.15 -9.56
CA THR A 57 -3.52 16.46 -10.97
C THR A 57 -3.89 15.30 -11.89
N TYR A 58 -3.69 14.05 -11.46
CA TYR A 58 -4.17 12.87 -12.17
C TYR A 58 -5.71 12.82 -12.21
N THR A 59 -6.38 13.17 -11.12
CA THR A 59 -7.85 13.30 -11.10
C THR A 59 -8.35 14.31 -12.14
N SER A 60 -7.63 15.42 -12.31
CA SER A 60 -7.91 16.42 -13.34
C SER A 60 -7.69 15.86 -14.75
N LEU A 61 -6.58 15.12 -14.97
CA LEU A 61 -6.31 14.43 -16.23
C LEU A 61 -7.41 13.41 -16.59
N GLU A 62 -7.82 12.57 -15.63
CA GLU A 62 -8.81 11.52 -15.85
C GLU A 62 -10.20 12.09 -16.12
N SER A 63 -10.62 13.08 -15.33
CA SER A 63 -11.95 13.68 -15.44
C SER A 63 -12.15 14.44 -16.74
N GLU A 64 -11.14 15.21 -17.19
CA GLU A 64 -11.21 15.97 -18.44
C GLU A 64 -10.91 15.11 -19.68
N HIS A 65 -10.03 14.11 -19.57
CA HIS A 65 -9.49 13.35 -20.70
C HIS A 65 -9.49 11.84 -20.47
N ARG A 66 -10.64 11.27 -20.08
CA ARG A 66 -10.79 9.85 -19.71
C ARG A 66 -10.24 8.82 -20.71
N ASN A 67 -10.29 9.12 -22.00
CA ASN A 67 -9.81 8.23 -23.07
C ASN A 67 -8.39 8.58 -23.56
N SER A 68 -7.67 9.43 -22.84
CA SER A 68 -6.32 9.85 -23.21
C SER A 68 -5.34 8.68 -23.20
N PRO A 69 -4.43 8.59 -24.18
CA PRO A 69 -3.36 7.59 -24.19
C PRO A 69 -2.36 7.76 -23.03
N TYR A 70 -2.40 8.89 -22.31
CA TYR A 70 -1.56 9.13 -21.14
C TYR A 70 -2.08 8.43 -19.88
N ILE A 71 -3.36 8.07 -19.81
CA ILE A 71 -3.98 7.49 -18.59
C ILE A 71 -3.28 6.20 -18.13
N PRO A 72 -3.03 5.18 -18.98
CA PRO A 72 -2.40 3.95 -18.52
C PRO A 72 -1.01 4.19 -17.92
N THR A 73 -0.24 5.06 -18.57
CA THR A 73 1.13 5.38 -18.14
C THR A 73 1.12 6.23 -16.87
N ALA A 74 0.19 7.18 -16.76
CA ALA A 74 0.06 8.02 -15.57
C ALA A 74 -0.24 7.19 -14.32
N ILE A 75 -1.21 6.27 -14.41
CA ILE A 75 -1.55 5.36 -13.32
C ILE A 75 -0.33 4.52 -12.93
N MET A 76 0.39 3.94 -13.89
CA MET A 76 1.56 3.11 -13.59
C MET A 76 2.68 3.90 -12.91
N ILE A 77 2.86 5.17 -13.25
CA ILE A 77 3.86 6.03 -12.60
C ILE A 77 3.44 6.31 -11.15
N LEU A 78 2.17 6.67 -10.91
CA LEU A 78 1.64 6.87 -9.55
C LEU A 78 1.77 5.59 -8.70
N VAL A 79 1.43 4.43 -9.25
CA VAL A 79 1.58 3.14 -8.55
C VAL A 79 3.02 2.94 -8.07
N ASN A 80 4.01 3.20 -8.91
CA ASN A 80 5.41 3.04 -8.50
C ASN A 80 5.81 4.09 -7.46
N ALA A 81 5.39 5.34 -7.63
CA ALA A 81 5.65 6.41 -6.68
C ALA A 81 5.08 6.09 -5.28
N HIS A 82 3.82 5.64 -5.19
CA HIS A 82 3.22 5.22 -3.92
C HIS A 82 3.87 3.95 -3.35
N ILE A 83 4.34 3.01 -4.18
CA ILE A 83 5.12 1.87 -3.68
C ILE A 83 6.45 2.34 -3.07
N GLU A 84 7.11 3.33 -3.68
CA GLU A 84 8.38 3.90 -3.20
C GLU A 84 8.21 4.63 -1.87
N GLU A 85 7.09 5.33 -1.68
CA GLU A 85 6.72 5.99 -0.41
C GLU A 85 6.02 5.06 0.61
N GLU A 86 6.00 3.74 0.35
CA GLU A 86 5.37 2.72 1.20
C GLU A 86 3.84 2.88 1.40
N GLU A 87 3.18 3.63 0.51
CA GLU A 87 1.74 3.87 0.45
C GLU A 87 1.01 2.76 -0.31
N TYR A 88 1.22 1.51 0.13
CA TYR A 88 0.77 0.32 -0.59
C TYR A 88 -0.75 0.23 -0.79
N ALA A 89 -1.54 0.81 0.12
CA ALA A 89 -2.99 0.88 -0.02
C ALA A 89 -3.42 1.75 -1.21
N LEU A 90 -2.74 2.88 -1.41
CA LEU A 90 -3.00 3.81 -2.50
C LEU A 90 -2.47 3.26 -3.82
N ALA A 91 -1.30 2.63 -3.80
CA ALA A 91 -0.80 1.86 -4.94
C ALA A 91 -1.81 0.77 -5.38
N ASN A 92 -2.38 0.03 -4.43
CA ASN A 92 -3.41 -0.98 -4.71
C ASN A 92 -4.68 -0.39 -5.31
N PHE A 93 -5.14 0.77 -4.81
CA PHE A 93 -6.28 1.49 -5.38
C PHE A 93 -6.05 1.79 -6.88
N TYR A 94 -4.90 2.36 -7.22
CA TYR A 94 -4.55 2.67 -8.60
C TYR A 94 -4.38 1.42 -9.47
N LEU A 95 -3.80 0.35 -8.93
CA LEU A 95 -3.68 -0.93 -9.62
C LEU A 95 -5.04 -1.54 -9.94
N ASP A 96 -6.00 -1.47 -9.01
CA ASP A 96 -7.36 -1.96 -9.24
C ASP A 96 -8.07 -1.18 -10.33
N GLU A 97 -7.92 0.15 -10.34
CA GLU A 97 -8.42 0.99 -11.43
C GLU A 97 -7.77 0.66 -12.77
N TYR A 98 -6.44 0.47 -12.80
CA TYR A 98 -5.74 0.07 -14.02
C TYR A 98 -6.25 -1.27 -14.55
N ILE A 99 -6.30 -2.28 -13.69
CA ILE A 99 -6.72 -3.64 -14.04
C ILE A 99 -8.15 -3.65 -14.58
N LYS A 100 -9.04 -2.89 -13.95
CA LYS A 100 -10.44 -2.76 -14.36
C LYS A 100 -10.59 -2.09 -15.73
N LYS A 101 -9.78 -1.05 -16.01
CA LYS A 101 -9.83 -0.29 -17.27
C LYS A 101 -9.06 -0.95 -18.41
N PHE A 102 -7.92 -1.58 -18.11
CA PHE A 102 -6.93 -2.05 -19.08
C PHE A 102 -6.63 -3.55 -18.95
N GLY A 103 -7.61 -4.34 -18.53
CA GLY A 103 -7.48 -5.79 -18.34
C GLY A 103 -7.05 -6.60 -19.58
N LEU A 104 -7.22 -6.03 -20.79
CA LEU A 104 -6.79 -6.63 -22.06
C LEU A 104 -5.45 -6.07 -22.57
N SER A 105 -4.78 -5.21 -21.81
CA SER A 105 -3.49 -4.66 -22.19
C SER A 105 -2.39 -5.74 -22.16
N LYS A 106 -1.36 -5.54 -22.97
CA LYS A 106 -0.17 -6.40 -22.96
C LYS A 106 0.61 -6.37 -21.63
N ASP A 107 0.41 -5.31 -20.84
CA ASP A 107 1.13 -5.05 -19.58
C ASP A 107 0.28 -5.45 -18.35
N ILE A 108 -0.83 -6.15 -18.56
CA ILE A 108 -1.73 -6.54 -17.47
C ILE A 108 -1.07 -7.50 -16.46
N ASP A 109 -0.16 -8.35 -16.93
CA ASP A 109 0.59 -9.24 -16.05
C ASP A 109 1.53 -8.43 -15.14
N TYR A 110 2.18 -7.39 -15.65
CA TYR A 110 2.97 -6.48 -14.83
C TYR A 110 2.13 -5.81 -13.73
N ALA A 111 0.95 -5.28 -14.07
CA ALA A 111 0.05 -4.67 -13.08
C ALA A 111 -0.38 -5.67 -12.00
N ARG A 112 -0.70 -6.92 -12.38
CA ARG A 112 -1.05 -7.98 -11.43
C ARG A 112 0.12 -8.37 -10.53
N TYR A 113 1.33 -8.44 -11.09
CA TYR A 113 2.56 -8.63 -10.32
C TYR A 113 2.77 -7.49 -9.32
N LEU A 114 2.63 -6.23 -9.75
CA LEU A 114 2.76 -5.07 -8.87
C LEU A 114 1.74 -5.12 -7.72
N LYS A 115 0.53 -5.62 -7.97
CA LYS A 115 -0.48 -5.80 -6.91
C LYS A 115 -0.04 -6.82 -5.87
N ILE A 116 0.47 -7.96 -6.31
CA ILE A 116 1.06 -8.97 -5.42
C ILE A 116 2.24 -8.38 -4.63
N LYS A 117 3.12 -7.62 -5.30
CA LYS A 117 4.27 -6.94 -4.68
C LYS A 117 3.81 -5.92 -3.63
N ALA A 118 2.85 -5.06 -3.94
CA ALA A 118 2.34 -4.04 -3.02
C ALA A 118 1.70 -4.68 -1.78
N ASN A 119 0.88 -5.73 -1.94
CA ASN A 119 0.34 -6.49 -0.81
C ASN A 119 1.45 -7.11 0.05
N PHE A 120 2.46 -7.69 -0.60
CA PHE A 120 3.59 -8.30 0.10
C PHE A 120 4.42 -7.29 0.89
N LEU A 121 4.65 -6.10 0.35
CA LEU A 121 5.38 -5.05 1.05
C LEU A 121 4.53 -4.38 2.15
N GLY A 122 3.20 -4.46 2.03
CA GLY A 122 2.25 -3.90 3.00
C GLY A 122 2.18 -4.60 4.35
N PHE A 123 2.85 -5.74 4.54
CA PHE A 123 2.89 -6.43 5.84
C PHE A 123 3.72 -5.63 6.87
N LYS A 124 3.05 -5.02 7.84
CA LYS A 124 3.71 -4.21 8.88
C LYS A 124 4.21 -5.03 10.06
N TYR A 125 3.45 -6.03 10.47
CA TYR A 125 3.72 -6.81 11.66
C TYR A 125 3.53 -8.30 11.39
N GLN A 126 4.42 -9.11 11.95
CA GLN A 126 4.24 -10.55 12.01
C GLN A 126 2.95 -10.88 12.78
N PHE A 127 2.28 -11.98 12.42
CA PHE A 127 1.13 -12.54 13.13
C PHE A 127 -0.15 -11.67 13.22
N ARG A 128 -0.32 -10.62 12.39
CA ARG A 128 -1.52 -9.76 12.44
C ARG A 128 -2.41 -9.82 11.20
N ASP A 129 -1.84 -9.95 10.01
CA ASP A 129 -2.59 -9.77 8.75
C ASP A 129 -2.81 -11.10 7.99
N GLN A 130 -3.45 -12.09 8.65
CA GLN A 130 -3.71 -13.41 8.05
C GLN A 130 -4.53 -13.31 6.76
N GLN A 131 -5.56 -12.46 6.73
CA GLN A 131 -6.41 -12.27 5.55
C GLN A 131 -5.60 -11.77 4.35
N LEU A 132 -4.69 -10.81 4.55
CA LEU A 132 -3.87 -10.27 3.47
C LEU A 132 -2.90 -11.33 2.93
N ILE A 133 -2.38 -12.22 3.79
CA ILE A 133 -1.58 -13.38 3.35
C ILE A 133 -2.41 -14.29 2.44
N ASP A 134 -3.60 -14.71 2.88
CA ASP A 134 -4.46 -15.63 2.14
C ASP A 134 -4.95 -15.02 0.81
N ASP A 135 -5.33 -13.73 0.82
CA ASP A 135 -5.72 -13.00 -0.38
C ASP A 135 -4.57 -12.86 -1.37
N THR A 136 -3.34 -12.64 -0.87
CA THR A 136 -2.16 -12.52 -1.74
C THR A 136 -1.76 -13.87 -2.32
N LEU A 137 -1.82 -14.95 -1.54
CA LEU A 137 -1.60 -16.32 -2.03
C LEU A 137 -2.64 -16.70 -3.10
N SER A 138 -3.89 -16.29 -2.92
CA SER A 138 -4.95 -16.49 -3.93
C SER A 138 -4.65 -15.73 -5.22
N GLN A 139 -4.23 -14.46 -5.12
CA GLN A 139 -3.81 -13.65 -6.27
C GLN A 139 -2.60 -14.24 -7.00
N ILE A 140 -1.64 -14.79 -6.25
CA ILE A 140 -0.47 -15.48 -6.80
C ILE A 140 -0.92 -16.72 -7.58
N GLN A 141 -1.81 -17.54 -7.04
CA GLN A 141 -2.30 -18.73 -7.73
C GLN A 141 -3.00 -18.36 -9.03
N GLU A 142 -3.88 -17.37 -9.01
CA GLU A 142 -4.51 -16.84 -10.22
C GLU A 142 -3.49 -16.34 -11.24
N PHE A 143 -2.45 -15.63 -10.76
CA PHE A 143 -1.39 -15.12 -11.63
C PHE A 143 -0.66 -16.27 -12.33
N LYS A 144 -0.28 -17.30 -11.57
CA LYS A 144 0.45 -18.47 -12.07
C LYS A 144 -0.38 -19.26 -13.09
N GLU A 145 -1.70 -19.36 -12.88
CA GLU A 145 -2.61 -20.04 -13.80
C GLU A 145 -2.83 -19.27 -15.10
N LYS A 146 -3.06 -17.95 -15.00
CA LYS A 146 -3.43 -17.09 -16.14
C LYS A 146 -2.22 -16.64 -16.95
N TYR A 147 -1.09 -16.39 -16.32
CA TYR A 147 0.10 -15.74 -16.93
C TYR A 147 1.34 -16.64 -16.89
N LYS A 148 1.20 -17.89 -17.33
CA LYS A 148 2.25 -18.92 -17.28
C LYS A 148 3.60 -18.53 -17.90
N ASN A 149 3.57 -17.65 -18.91
CA ASN A 149 4.76 -17.21 -19.64
C ASN A 149 5.21 -15.79 -19.25
N SER A 150 4.69 -15.24 -18.15
CA SER A 150 5.04 -13.89 -17.72
C SER A 150 6.51 -13.81 -17.31
N PRO A 151 7.24 -12.75 -17.71
CA PRO A 151 8.62 -12.54 -17.26
C PRO A 151 8.71 -12.30 -15.74
N TYR A 152 7.60 -11.96 -15.08
CA TYR A 152 7.56 -11.69 -13.63
C TYR A 152 7.34 -12.97 -12.79
N MET A 153 7.16 -14.14 -13.41
CA MET A 153 6.95 -15.41 -12.70
C MET A 153 7.99 -15.69 -11.60
N PRO A 154 9.32 -15.51 -11.82
CA PRO A 154 10.30 -15.77 -10.78
C PRO A 154 10.16 -14.85 -9.55
N LEU A 155 9.73 -13.60 -9.77
CA LEU A 155 9.50 -12.64 -8.69
C LEU A 155 8.25 -13.03 -7.89
N VAL A 156 7.19 -13.44 -8.59
CA VAL A 156 5.96 -13.95 -7.97
C VAL A 156 6.24 -15.23 -7.18
N ASP A 157 7.02 -16.16 -7.70
CA ASP A 157 7.40 -17.39 -6.99
C ASP A 157 8.24 -17.09 -5.74
N THR A 158 9.13 -16.09 -5.81
CA THR A 158 9.91 -15.66 -4.63
C THR A 158 8.98 -15.14 -3.52
N ILE A 159 8.00 -14.30 -3.88
CA ILE A 159 6.99 -13.79 -2.94
C ILE A 159 6.16 -14.96 -2.40
N ASN A 160 5.72 -15.86 -3.27
CA ASN A 160 4.94 -17.04 -2.91
C ASN A 160 5.64 -17.88 -1.85
N SER A 161 6.93 -18.20 -2.06
CA SER A 161 7.69 -18.98 -1.09
C SER A 161 7.77 -18.31 0.27
N ARG A 162 8.03 -16.99 0.29
CA ARG A 162 8.08 -16.21 1.54
C ARG A 162 6.74 -16.18 2.26
N LEU A 163 5.64 -16.02 1.52
CA LEU A 163 4.30 -16.02 2.09
C LEU A 163 3.90 -17.37 2.68
N TYR A 164 4.24 -18.48 2.03
CA TYR A 164 3.99 -19.81 2.61
C TYR A 164 4.80 -20.05 3.88
N MET A 165 6.07 -19.62 3.93
CA MET A 165 6.84 -19.66 5.17
C MET A 165 6.17 -18.84 6.27
N SER A 166 5.77 -17.59 5.96
CA SER A 166 5.06 -16.75 6.92
C SER A 166 3.75 -17.36 7.38
N LYS A 167 2.98 -17.99 6.48
CA LYS A 167 1.72 -18.66 6.81
C LYS A 167 1.95 -19.87 7.72
N ALA A 168 2.96 -20.69 7.43
CA ALA A 168 3.30 -21.84 8.26
C ALA A 168 3.72 -21.42 9.68
N SER A 169 4.56 -20.37 9.81
CA SER A 169 4.89 -19.79 11.11
C SER A 169 3.66 -19.26 11.83
N PHE A 170 2.73 -18.62 11.12
CA PHE A 170 1.49 -18.10 11.70
C PHE A 170 0.60 -19.23 12.23
N ASP A 171 0.37 -20.26 11.41
CA ASP A 171 -0.44 -21.42 11.81
C ASP A 171 0.18 -22.16 13.01
N GLN A 172 1.52 -22.24 13.08
CA GLN A 172 2.26 -22.78 14.22
C GLN A 172 2.01 -21.97 15.51
N GLU A 173 2.14 -20.64 15.47
CA GLU A 173 1.87 -19.78 16.62
C GLU A 173 0.41 -19.88 17.09
N ILE A 174 -0.55 -20.02 16.17
CA ILE A 174 -1.95 -20.24 16.52
C ILE A 174 -2.11 -21.59 17.24
N SER A 175 -1.47 -22.64 16.75
CA SER A 175 -1.50 -23.96 17.42
C SER A 175 -0.96 -23.86 18.85
N GLU A 176 0.18 -23.20 19.04
CA GLU A 176 0.79 -23.01 20.35
C GLU A 176 -0.08 -22.15 21.29
N LEU A 177 -0.76 -21.13 20.75
CA LEU A 177 -1.73 -20.35 21.50
C LEU A 177 -2.87 -21.22 22.01
N TYR A 178 -3.45 -22.09 21.17
CA TYR A 178 -4.51 -23.01 21.59
C TYR A 178 -4.02 -24.02 22.64
N THR A 179 -2.78 -24.50 22.51
CA THR A 179 -2.14 -25.36 23.50
C THR A 179 -2.04 -24.67 24.86
N ARG A 180 -1.57 -23.41 24.90
CA ARG A 180 -1.51 -22.59 26.13
C ARG A 180 -2.89 -22.29 26.74
N ARG A 181 -3.97 -22.51 25.99
CA ARG A 181 -5.36 -22.25 26.42
C ARG A 181 -6.15 -23.54 26.70
N ASP A 182 -5.46 -24.69 26.71
CA ASP A 182 -6.04 -26.02 26.90
C ASP A 182 -7.18 -26.31 25.91
N LYS A 183 -6.98 -25.98 24.63
CA LYS A 183 -7.95 -26.18 23.53
C LYS A 183 -7.44 -27.21 22.51
N PRO A 184 -7.48 -28.52 22.83
CA PRO A 184 -6.84 -29.57 22.03
C PRO A 184 -7.36 -29.69 20.59
N LEU A 185 -8.66 -29.48 20.35
CA LEU A 185 -9.22 -29.50 19.00
C LEU A 185 -8.67 -28.35 18.12
N GLY A 186 -8.42 -27.19 18.72
CA GLY A 186 -7.83 -26.05 18.03
C GLY A 186 -6.36 -26.31 17.71
N THR A 187 -5.62 -26.85 18.67
CA THR A 187 -4.23 -27.29 18.49
C THR A 187 -4.12 -28.26 17.31
N GLU A 188 -4.86 -29.37 17.33
CA GLU A 188 -4.80 -30.40 16.29
C GLU A 188 -5.14 -29.84 14.90
N PHE A 189 -6.16 -29.01 14.80
CA PHE A 189 -6.57 -28.37 13.55
C PHE A 189 -5.45 -27.51 12.93
N TYR A 190 -4.73 -26.73 13.73
CA TYR A 190 -3.63 -25.89 13.23
C TYR A 190 -2.34 -26.67 13.02
N GLU A 191 -2.06 -27.69 13.85
CA GLU A 191 -0.95 -28.61 13.57
C GLU A 191 -1.11 -29.34 12.23
N GLU A 192 -2.33 -29.77 11.89
CA GLU A 192 -2.59 -30.37 10.57
C GLU A 192 -2.29 -29.41 9.42
N LYS A 193 -2.63 -28.12 9.58
CA LYS A 193 -2.29 -27.08 8.59
C LYS A 193 -0.77 -26.90 8.45
N VAL A 194 -0.04 -26.88 9.56
CA VAL A 194 1.42 -26.79 9.55
C VAL A 194 2.03 -28.03 8.88
N ARG A 195 1.57 -29.24 9.23
CA ARG A 195 2.02 -30.50 8.61
C ARG A 195 1.71 -30.57 7.11
N GLY A 196 0.61 -29.93 6.68
CA GLY A 196 0.22 -29.84 5.27
C GLY A 196 0.95 -28.75 4.48
N SER A 197 1.75 -27.90 5.13
CA SER A 197 2.61 -26.93 4.45
C SER A 197 3.67 -27.66 3.62
N TRP A 198 4.00 -27.11 2.45
CA TRP A 198 5.09 -27.64 1.62
C TRP A 198 6.47 -27.31 2.21
N VAL A 199 6.55 -26.35 3.14
CA VAL A 199 7.78 -25.99 3.87
C VAL A 199 7.80 -26.73 5.19
N ASP A 200 8.91 -27.41 5.49
CA ASP A 200 9.16 -27.96 6.81
C ASP A 200 9.29 -26.81 7.83
N SER A 201 8.42 -26.79 8.83
CA SER A 201 8.39 -25.74 9.84
C SER A 201 9.70 -25.62 10.63
N SER A 202 10.49 -26.70 10.71
CA SER A 202 11.79 -26.70 11.37
C SER A 202 12.89 -25.98 10.58
N GLU A 203 12.70 -25.80 9.27
CA GLU A 203 13.63 -25.07 8.40
C GLU A 203 13.37 -23.54 8.38
N ILE A 204 12.26 -23.09 8.96
CA ILE A 204 11.88 -21.68 8.98
C ILE A 204 12.58 -20.96 10.13
N GLU A 205 13.38 -19.94 9.80
CA GLU A 205 13.98 -19.09 10.84
C GLU A 205 12.86 -18.31 11.56
N PRO A 206 12.79 -18.38 12.91
CA PRO A 206 11.78 -17.66 13.66
C PRO A 206 11.96 -16.14 13.56
N VAL A 207 10.83 -15.42 13.60
CA VAL A 207 10.84 -13.96 13.52
C VAL A 207 11.51 -13.35 14.75
N LYS A 208 12.52 -12.51 14.55
CA LYS A 208 13.19 -11.79 15.64
C LYS A 208 12.31 -10.65 16.14
N VAL A 209 11.64 -10.87 17.28
CA VAL A 209 10.79 -9.86 17.92
C VAL A 209 11.63 -9.07 18.95
N PRO A 210 11.64 -7.72 18.87
CA PRO A 210 12.28 -6.91 19.92
C PRO A 210 11.65 -7.14 21.30
N PHE A 211 12.45 -7.13 22.37
CA PHE A 211 11.99 -7.46 23.73
C PHE A 211 10.80 -6.61 24.22
N TYR A 212 10.69 -5.36 23.78
CA TYR A 212 9.60 -4.46 24.18
C TYR A 212 8.27 -4.81 23.49
N ARG A 213 8.30 -5.58 22.39
CA ARG A 213 7.12 -6.10 21.71
C ARG A 213 6.74 -7.51 22.15
N SER A 214 7.69 -8.32 22.61
CA SER A 214 7.46 -9.73 22.94
C SER A 214 6.48 -9.98 24.09
N ILE A 215 6.05 -8.96 24.82
CA ILE A 215 4.99 -9.07 25.85
C ILE A 215 3.58 -8.95 25.25
N PHE A 216 3.47 -8.44 24.02
CA PHE A 216 2.24 -8.19 23.29
C PHE A 216 2.05 -9.11 22.09
N GLU A 217 3.07 -9.89 21.74
CA GLU A 217 3.07 -10.96 20.74
C GLU A 217 3.08 -12.30 21.48
#